data_AF-A0A534SBQ9-F1
#
_entry.id   AF-A0A534SBQ9-F1
#
_cell.length_a   1.000
_cell.length_b   1.000
_cell.length_c   1.000
_cell.angle_alpha   90.00
_cell.angle_beta   90.00
_cell.angle_gamma   90.00
#
_symmetry.space_group_name_H-M   'P 1'
#
loop_
_entity.id
_entity.type
_entity.pdbx_description
1 polymer ?
#
loop_
_entity_poly.entity_id
_entity_poly.type
_entity_poly.pdbx_seq_one_letter_code
_entity_poly.pdbx_strand_id
1 'polypeptide(L)'
;MQLNALAMATSAVLAFGSAPLHAQTWQMPPDNQRCPSKWGAADQRGSANMMKPESILRAAKLIKTGEVFELAAVLSPDPKEAFINANRVFNIYTTPALPVPNARVANEELIVSELGQIGTQFDAFAHQMWGDSFYNCFKLGDIGTRSGFKKLGVENVGSLMTRGVLIDVAGLKGVDMLPTSYNITPDDLQQAFA
;
A
#
# COMPACT_ATOMS: atom_id res chain seq x y z
N MET A 1 67.76 34.87 17.50
CA MET A 1 67.71 33.48 16.99
C MET A 1 67.35 32.62 18.19
N GLN A 2 66.20 31.98 18.33
CA GLN A 2 65.15 31.54 17.40
C GLN A 2 63.78 31.79 18.04
N LEU A 3 62.80 32.19 17.21
CA LEU A 3 61.37 32.14 17.54
C LEU A 3 60.93 30.67 17.59
N ASN A 4 59.94 30.36 18.43
CA ASN A 4 58.91 29.39 18.08
C ASN A 4 57.60 29.77 18.76
N ALA A 5 56.65 30.20 17.91
CA ALA A 5 55.27 30.48 18.26
C ALA A 5 54.52 29.16 18.44
N LEU A 6 53.82 28.99 19.56
CA LEU A 6 52.89 27.89 19.75
C LEU A 6 51.51 28.33 19.23
N ALA A 7 51.12 27.78 18.10
CA ALA A 7 49.80 27.97 17.52
C ALA A 7 48.74 27.26 18.39
N MET A 8 47.78 28.02 18.92
CA MET A 8 46.56 27.45 19.48
C MET A 8 45.64 27.03 18.33
N ALA A 9 45.54 25.73 18.08
CA ALA A 9 44.52 25.17 17.22
C ALA A 9 43.20 25.11 18.02
N THR A 10 42.26 26.00 17.71
CA THR A 10 40.87 25.92 18.17
C THR A 10 40.13 24.87 17.35
N SER A 11 40.03 23.65 17.88
CA SER A 11 39.13 22.62 17.33
C SER A 11 37.69 23.01 17.61
N ALA A 12 37.00 23.55 16.60
CA ALA A 12 35.56 23.72 16.63
C ALA A 12 34.90 22.33 16.58
N VAL A 13 34.43 21.85 17.73
CA VAL A 13 33.59 20.65 17.81
C VAL A 13 32.23 21.02 17.21
N LEU A 14 32.00 20.63 15.95
CA LEU A 14 30.67 20.60 15.36
C LEU A 14 29.86 19.54 16.12
N ALA A 15 29.08 19.98 17.10
CA ALA A 15 28.06 19.15 17.72
C ALA A 15 26.97 18.88 16.67
N PHE A 16 27.11 17.78 15.93
CA PHE A 16 26.00 17.19 15.22
C PHE A 16 24.96 16.80 16.27
N GLY A 17 23.90 17.60 16.38
CA GLY A 17 22.72 17.23 17.13
C GLY A 17 22.15 15.95 16.52
N SER A 18 22.40 14.82 17.17
CA SER A 18 21.70 13.58 16.89
C SER A 18 20.25 13.78 17.31
N ALA A 19 19.39 14.13 16.37
CA ALA A 19 17.96 13.95 16.58
C ALA A 19 17.75 12.47 16.98
N PRO A 20 17.04 12.19 18.08
CA PRO A 20 16.79 10.82 18.48
C PRO A 20 16.05 10.11 17.33
N LEU A 21 16.73 9.13 16.73
CA LEU A 21 16.11 8.18 15.83
C LEU A 21 15.13 7.36 16.68
N HIS A 22 13.86 7.76 16.66
CA HIS A 22 12.79 6.92 17.18
C HIS A 22 12.68 5.71 16.25
N ALA A 23 13.32 4.60 16.64
CA ALA A 23 13.01 3.31 16.06
C ALA A 23 11.50 3.08 16.14
N GLN A 24 10.90 2.49 15.09
CA GLN A 24 9.48 2.15 15.11
C GLN A 24 9.19 1.24 16.32
N THR A 25 8.51 1.79 17.33
CA THR A 25 8.18 1.10 18.58
C THR A 25 6.92 0.25 18.48
N TRP A 26 6.23 0.34 17.35
CA TRP A 26 5.00 -0.40 17.15
C TRP A 26 5.27 -1.90 17.03
N GLN A 27 4.51 -2.67 17.79
CA GLN A 27 4.48 -4.13 17.72
C GLN A 27 3.04 -4.54 17.41
N MET A 28 2.88 -5.54 16.55
CA MET A 28 1.56 -6.11 16.28
C MET A 28 0.96 -6.64 17.58
N PRO A 29 -0.26 -6.24 17.97
CA PRO A 29 -0.93 -6.78 19.16
C PRO A 29 -1.08 -8.31 19.08
N PRO A 30 -1.13 -9.03 20.21
CA PRO A 30 -1.36 -10.47 20.23
C PRO A 30 -2.72 -10.86 19.60
N ASP A 31 -2.84 -12.10 19.11
CA ASP A 31 -4.03 -12.59 18.40
C ASP A 31 -5.32 -12.38 19.23
N ASN A 32 -5.28 -12.57 20.55
CA ASN A 32 -6.43 -12.38 21.45
C ASN A 32 -6.95 -10.94 21.55
N GLN A 33 -6.19 -9.95 21.08
CA GLN A 33 -6.63 -8.55 20.99
C GLN A 33 -7.11 -8.18 19.58
N ARG A 34 -6.84 -9.02 18.58
CA ARG A 34 -7.22 -8.77 17.18
C ARG A 34 -8.37 -9.65 16.71
N CYS A 35 -8.55 -10.81 17.34
CA CYS A 35 -9.33 -11.92 16.79
C CYS A 35 -10.19 -12.62 17.88
N PRO A 36 -11.47 -12.93 17.59
CA PRO A 36 -12.19 -12.54 16.38
C PRO A 36 -12.33 -11.02 16.28
N SER A 37 -12.41 -10.51 15.06
CA SER A 37 -12.64 -9.10 14.84
C SER A 37 -13.97 -8.66 15.47
N LYS A 38 -14.17 -7.35 15.63
CA LYS A 38 -15.45 -6.79 16.11
C LYS A 38 -16.67 -7.14 15.24
N TRP A 39 -16.47 -7.69 14.04
CA TRP A 39 -17.52 -8.11 13.11
C TRP A 39 -17.78 -9.62 13.13
N GLY A 40 -17.03 -10.37 13.95
CA GLY A 40 -17.18 -11.81 14.12
C GLY A 40 -16.06 -12.64 13.50
N ALA A 41 -15.98 -13.90 13.92
CA ALA A 41 -14.88 -14.82 13.57
C ALA A 41 -14.84 -15.21 12.08
N ALA A 42 -15.97 -15.09 11.38
CA ALA A 42 -16.07 -15.39 9.95
C ALA A 42 -15.97 -14.14 9.06
N ASP A 43 -15.82 -12.95 9.65
CA ASP A 43 -15.81 -11.71 8.86
C ASP A 43 -14.59 -11.64 7.93
N GLN A 44 -14.86 -11.23 6.70
CA GLN A 44 -13.88 -11.02 5.63
C GLN A 44 -13.98 -9.60 5.03
N ARG A 45 -14.96 -8.80 5.49
CA ARG A 45 -15.28 -7.48 4.93
C ARG A 45 -14.68 -6.34 5.74
N GLY A 46 -14.39 -6.55 7.02
CA GLY A 46 -13.66 -5.62 7.87
C GLY A 46 -14.35 -4.27 7.99
N SER A 47 -13.59 -3.18 7.90
CA SER A 47 -14.10 -1.83 8.09
C SER A 47 -15.21 -1.42 7.10
N ALA A 48 -15.34 -2.09 5.95
CA ALA A 48 -16.45 -1.87 5.03
C ALA A 48 -17.82 -2.21 5.65
N ASN A 49 -17.87 -3.03 6.70
CA ASN A 49 -19.08 -3.28 7.49
C ASN A 49 -19.62 -2.03 8.23
N MET A 50 -18.85 -0.95 8.32
CA MET A 50 -19.34 0.34 8.83
C MET A 50 -20.32 1.02 7.85
N MET A 51 -20.27 0.67 6.56
CA MET A 51 -21.20 1.18 5.56
C MET A 51 -22.58 0.54 5.74
N LYS A 52 -23.58 1.38 6.03
CA LYS A 52 -24.99 1.01 6.20
C LYS A 52 -25.89 1.85 5.29
N PRO A 53 -27.16 1.46 5.06
CA PRO A 53 -28.09 2.26 4.28
C PRO A 53 -28.16 3.73 4.75
N GLU A 54 -28.10 3.98 6.06
CA GLU A 54 -28.16 5.33 6.61
C GLU A 54 -26.89 6.13 6.29
N SER A 55 -25.70 5.51 6.26
CA SER A 55 -24.47 6.20 5.89
C SER A 55 -24.43 6.55 4.40
N ILE A 56 -24.99 5.68 3.55
CA ILE A 56 -25.15 5.93 2.12
C ILE A 56 -26.03 7.16 1.90
N LEU A 57 -27.21 7.20 2.55
CA LEU A 57 -28.12 8.33 2.45
C LEU A 57 -27.50 9.63 3.00
N ARG A 58 -26.72 9.56 4.07
CA ARG A 58 -25.98 10.73 4.57
C ARG A 58 -24.93 11.22 3.57
N ALA A 59 -24.21 10.31 2.91
CA ALA A 59 -23.22 10.66 1.89
C ALA A 59 -23.90 11.29 0.65
N ALA A 60 -25.01 10.73 0.18
CA ALA A 60 -25.76 11.26 -0.95
C ALA A 60 -26.24 12.70 -0.71
N LYS A 61 -26.60 13.04 0.54
CA LYS A 61 -27.00 14.41 0.92
C LYS A 61 -25.87 15.44 0.80
N LEU A 62 -24.61 15.04 0.64
CA LEU A 62 -23.48 15.94 0.43
C LEU A 62 -23.37 16.45 -1.01
N ILE A 63 -24.03 15.79 -1.97
CA ILE A 63 -24.05 16.22 -3.37
C ILE A 63 -24.95 17.47 -3.46
N LYS A 64 -24.33 18.63 -3.75
CA LYS A 64 -25.02 19.94 -3.85
C LYS A 64 -24.85 20.60 -5.20
N THR A 65 -23.64 20.58 -5.74
CA THR A 65 -23.26 21.30 -6.97
C THR A 65 -23.30 20.40 -8.21
N GLY A 66 -23.18 19.09 -8.04
CA GLY A 66 -23.05 18.14 -9.15
C GLY A 66 -21.65 18.10 -9.76
N GLU A 67 -20.66 18.75 -9.14
CA GLU A 67 -19.26 18.68 -9.55
C GLU A 67 -18.71 17.26 -9.35
N VAL A 68 -17.92 16.80 -10.31
CA VAL A 68 -17.31 15.48 -10.33
C VAL A 68 -15.81 15.63 -10.54
N PHE A 69 -15.03 14.98 -9.68
CA PHE A 69 -13.58 14.91 -9.77
C PHE A 69 -13.18 13.46 -10.01
N GLU A 70 -12.46 13.19 -11.10
CA GLU A 70 -11.87 11.89 -11.35
C GLU A 70 -10.63 11.71 -10.47
N LEU A 71 -10.58 10.62 -9.71
CA LEU A 71 -9.46 10.29 -8.82
C LEU A 71 -8.58 9.18 -9.39
N ALA A 72 -9.00 8.58 -10.51
CA ALA A 72 -8.19 7.60 -11.22
C ALA A 72 -7.05 8.29 -11.98
N ALA A 73 -5.84 7.75 -11.80
CA ALA A 73 -4.76 8.00 -12.74
C ALA A 73 -5.04 7.24 -14.05
N VAL A 74 -4.65 7.84 -15.18
CA VAL A 74 -4.71 7.17 -16.48
C VAL A 74 -3.77 5.96 -16.46
N LEU A 75 -4.30 4.78 -16.81
CA LEU A 75 -3.46 3.62 -17.06
C LEU A 75 -2.73 3.81 -18.39
N SER A 76 -1.47 4.24 -18.29
CA SER A 76 -0.65 4.60 -19.44
C SER A 76 0.54 3.66 -19.62
N PRO A 77 0.87 3.27 -20.86
CA PRO A 77 2.12 2.60 -21.15
C PRO A 77 3.33 3.54 -21.13
N ASP A 78 3.14 4.87 -21.06
CA ASP A 78 4.24 5.83 -20.94
C ASP A 78 4.85 5.75 -19.53
N PRO A 79 6.15 5.44 -19.39
CA PRO A 79 6.81 5.38 -18.08
C PRO A 79 6.84 6.71 -17.33
N LYS A 80 6.58 7.85 -17.99
CA LYS A 80 6.43 9.17 -17.34
C LYS A 80 5.05 9.36 -16.72
N GLU A 81 4.06 8.62 -17.16
CA GLU A 81 2.67 8.67 -16.68
C GLU A 81 2.35 7.48 -15.75
N ALA A 82 3.13 6.40 -15.80
CA ALA A 82 2.97 5.24 -14.95
C ALA A 82 3.42 5.50 -13.49
N PHE A 83 2.48 5.44 -12.55
CA PHE A 83 2.71 5.73 -11.12
C PHE A 83 3.41 4.59 -10.36
N ILE A 84 3.18 3.33 -10.76
CA ILE A 84 3.78 2.11 -10.18
C ILE A 84 4.03 1.12 -11.32
N ASN A 85 5.18 0.43 -11.33
CA ASN A 85 5.58 -0.54 -12.35
C ASN A 85 5.95 0.03 -13.74
N ALA A 86 6.41 1.28 -13.83
CA ALA A 86 6.98 1.82 -15.07
C ALA A 86 8.04 0.85 -15.65
N ASN A 87 7.88 0.48 -16.93
CA ASN A 87 8.75 -0.46 -17.67
C ASN A 87 8.60 -1.96 -17.33
N ARG A 88 7.54 -2.40 -16.64
CA ARG A 88 7.30 -3.83 -16.41
C ARG A 88 6.74 -4.48 -17.68
N VAL A 89 7.55 -5.31 -18.34
CA VAL A 89 7.19 -6.05 -19.55
C VAL A 89 7.31 -7.55 -19.29
N PHE A 90 6.26 -8.30 -19.59
CA PHE A 90 6.29 -9.77 -19.59
C PHE A 90 6.30 -10.27 -21.03
N ASN A 91 7.43 -10.81 -21.46
CA ASN A 91 7.53 -11.50 -22.74
C ASN A 91 7.56 -13.00 -22.50
N ILE A 92 6.78 -13.75 -23.28
CA ILE A 92 6.92 -15.19 -23.38
C ILE A 92 7.53 -15.49 -24.74
N TYR A 93 8.72 -16.08 -24.73
CA TYR A 93 9.37 -16.58 -25.94
C TYR A 93 9.37 -18.11 -25.87
N THR A 94 8.59 -18.74 -26.73
CA THR A 94 8.53 -20.21 -26.86
C THR A 94 9.67 -20.67 -27.77
N THR A 95 10.47 -21.65 -27.33
CA THR A 95 11.47 -22.30 -28.19
C THR A 95 10.93 -23.68 -28.57
N PRO A 96 10.52 -23.90 -29.83
CA PRO A 96 9.96 -25.19 -30.23
C PRO A 96 11.04 -26.28 -30.21
N ALA A 97 10.66 -27.46 -29.73
CA ALA A 97 11.43 -28.69 -29.82
C ALA A 97 11.71 -29.02 -31.28
N LEU A 98 13.00 -29.24 -31.59
CA LEU A 98 13.43 -29.65 -32.91
C LEU A 98 12.93 -31.07 -33.22
N PRO A 99 12.49 -31.35 -34.46
CA PRO A 99 11.98 -32.66 -34.82
C PRO A 99 13.06 -33.74 -34.74
N VAL A 100 12.70 -34.90 -34.19
CA VAL A 100 13.57 -36.09 -34.10
C VAL A 100 12.88 -37.27 -34.78
N PRO A 101 13.54 -37.98 -35.73
CA PRO A 101 12.94 -39.13 -36.41
C PRO A 101 12.50 -40.23 -35.45
N ASN A 102 11.29 -40.76 -35.65
CA ASN A 102 10.69 -41.84 -34.87
C ASN A 102 10.65 -41.61 -33.34
N ALA A 103 10.56 -40.35 -32.90
CA ALA A 103 10.50 -39.99 -31.49
C ALA A 103 9.35 -39.03 -31.20
N ARG A 104 8.82 -39.09 -29.97
CA ARG A 104 7.86 -38.09 -29.48
C ARG A 104 8.62 -36.81 -29.14
N VAL A 105 8.19 -35.70 -29.74
CA VAL A 105 8.57 -34.33 -29.34
C VAL A 105 7.31 -33.60 -28.86
N ALA A 106 7.45 -32.75 -27.85
CA ALA A 106 6.34 -31.99 -27.28
C ALA A 106 6.79 -30.57 -26.95
N ASN A 107 5.88 -29.61 -27.11
CA ASN A 107 6.01 -28.23 -26.66
C ASN A 107 4.73 -27.90 -25.89
N GLU A 108 4.86 -27.38 -24.68
CA GLU A 108 3.74 -27.04 -23.81
C GLU A 108 4.08 -25.72 -23.12
N GLU A 109 3.21 -24.72 -23.25
CA GLU A 109 3.30 -23.50 -22.48
C GLU A 109 1.94 -23.12 -21.89
N LEU A 110 1.94 -22.80 -20.60
CA LEU A 110 0.79 -22.23 -19.91
C LEU A 110 1.23 -20.98 -19.17
N ILE A 111 0.65 -19.84 -19.53
CA ILE A 111 0.75 -18.62 -18.73
C ILE A 111 -0.61 -18.33 -18.12
N VAL A 112 -0.65 -18.44 -16.79
CA VAL A 112 -1.69 -17.84 -15.96
C VAL A 112 -1.02 -16.68 -15.24
N SER A 113 -1.44 -15.46 -15.53
CA SER A 113 -0.92 -14.26 -14.88
C SER A 113 -2.07 -13.41 -14.35
N GLU A 114 -1.82 -12.79 -13.20
CA GLU A 114 -2.66 -11.75 -12.63
C GLU A 114 -1.77 -10.53 -12.41
N LEU A 115 -2.08 -9.43 -13.09
CA LEU A 115 -1.38 -8.17 -12.92
C LEU A 115 -2.14 -7.32 -11.90
N GLY A 116 -1.98 -7.66 -10.62
CA GLY A 116 -2.47 -6.84 -9.53
C GLY A 116 -1.63 -5.57 -9.34
N GLN A 117 -2.23 -4.58 -8.66
CA GLN A 117 -1.56 -3.38 -8.14
C GLN A 117 -0.93 -2.50 -9.24
N ILE A 118 -1.72 -2.17 -10.27
CA ILE A 118 -1.33 -1.23 -11.33
C ILE A 118 -2.31 -0.05 -11.34
N GLY A 119 -1.78 1.17 -11.21
CA GLY A 119 -2.55 2.41 -11.21
C GLY A 119 -3.32 2.66 -9.92
N THR A 120 -4.37 3.49 -9.99
CA THR A 120 -5.27 3.73 -8.85
C THR A 120 -5.95 2.42 -8.46
N GLN A 121 -5.79 2.00 -7.20
CA GLN A 121 -6.09 0.63 -6.78
C GLN A 121 -6.84 0.56 -5.45
N PHE A 122 -7.36 -0.64 -5.17
CA PHE A 122 -7.96 -1.03 -3.90
C PHE A 122 -7.31 -2.32 -3.40
N ASP A 123 -6.72 -2.28 -2.22
CA ASP A 123 -6.02 -3.44 -1.65
C ASP A 123 -6.93 -4.22 -0.71
N ALA A 124 -7.29 -5.45 -1.11
CA ALA A 124 -8.04 -6.35 -0.25
C ALA A 124 -7.15 -6.94 0.86
N PHE A 125 -7.77 -7.51 1.90
CA PHE A 125 -7.03 -8.01 3.07
C PHE A 125 -6.04 -9.14 2.77
N ALA A 126 -6.23 -9.89 1.67
CA ALA A 126 -5.26 -10.89 1.21
C ALA A 126 -3.95 -10.29 0.65
N HIS A 127 -3.88 -8.96 0.45
CA HIS A 127 -2.71 -8.29 -0.12
C HIS A 127 -1.48 -8.33 0.80
N GLN A 128 -1.69 -8.16 2.11
CA GLN A 128 -0.61 -8.10 3.09
C GLN A 128 -0.95 -8.91 4.34
N MET A 129 0.08 -9.51 4.94
CA MET A 129 0.01 -10.23 6.20
C MET A 129 1.14 -9.80 7.13
N TRP A 130 0.98 -10.12 8.42
CA TRP A 130 2.04 -10.02 9.39
C TRP A 130 2.43 -11.41 9.87
N GLY A 131 3.68 -11.82 9.62
CA GLY A 131 4.10 -13.21 9.84
C GLY A 131 3.32 -14.16 8.93
N ASP A 132 2.50 -15.02 9.51
CA ASP A 132 1.60 -15.95 8.80
C ASP A 132 0.11 -15.54 8.87
N SER A 133 -0.18 -14.35 9.41
CA SER A 133 -1.51 -13.96 9.89
C SER A 133 -2.06 -12.78 9.10
N PHE A 134 -3.25 -12.96 8.51
CA PHE A 134 -4.00 -11.92 7.82
C PHE A 134 -5.03 -11.24 8.74
N TYR A 135 -5.85 -10.34 8.18
CA TYR A 135 -7.04 -9.81 8.84
C TYR A 135 -7.85 -10.93 9.52
N ASN A 136 -8.37 -10.65 10.72
CA ASN A 136 -9.13 -11.61 11.53
C ASN A 136 -8.36 -12.91 11.89
N CYS A 137 -7.03 -12.87 11.81
CA CYS A 137 -6.11 -13.98 12.10
C CYS A 137 -6.31 -15.21 11.20
N PHE A 138 -6.86 -15.05 10.00
CA PHE A 138 -6.79 -16.13 9.02
C PHE A 138 -5.33 -16.45 8.72
N LYS A 139 -4.96 -17.73 8.81
CA LYS A 139 -3.58 -18.16 8.63
C LYS A 139 -3.30 -18.49 7.17
N LEU A 140 -2.11 -18.15 6.70
CA LEU A 140 -1.68 -18.44 5.33
C LEU A 140 -1.85 -19.91 4.97
N GLY A 141 -1.52 -20.83 5.87
CA GLY A 141 -1.66 -22.28 5.64
C GLY A 141 -3.11 -22.74 5.43
N ASP A 142 -4.09 -22.00 5.96
CA ASP A 142 -5.50 -22.37 5.86
C ASP A 142 -6.15 -21.81 4.59
N ILE A 143 -5.78 -20.57 4.22
CA ILE A 143 -6.47 -19.82 3.16
C ILE A 143 -5.65 -19.72 1.88
N GLY A 144 -4.33 -19.89 1.92
CA GLY A 144 -3.48 -19.83 0.74
C GLY A 144 -3.67 -21.04 -0.17
N THR A 145 -3.64 -20.82 -1.48
CA THR A 145 -3.67 -21.86 -2.50
C THR A 145 -2.69 -21.54 -3.63
N ARG A 146 -2.48 -22.50 -4.53
CA ARG A 146 -1.67 -22.27 -5.73
C ARG A 146 -2.24 -21.19 -6.65
N SER A 147 -3.55 -20.94 -6.61
CA SER A 147 -4.27 -20.06 -7.53
C SER A 147 -4.94 -18.88 -6.82
N GLY A 148 -4.40 -18.43 -5.69
CA GLY A 148 -4.95 -17.32 -4.90
C GLY A 148 -5.37 -17.73 -3.50
N PHE A 149 -6.31 -17.01 -2.91
CA PHE A 149 -6.75 -17.19 -1.53
C PHE A 149 -8.20 -17.65 -1.44
N LYS A 150 -8.50 -18.59 -0.54
CA LYS A 150 -9.87 -19.08 -0.26
C LYS A 150 -10.73 -18.08 0.50
N LYS A 151 -10.10 -17.06 1.08
CA LYS A 151 -10.71 -16.03 1.92
C LYS A 151 -10.06 -14.69 1.66
N LEU A 152 -10.72 -13.63 2.10
CA LEU A 152 -10.20 -12.24 2.08
C LEU A 152 -10.00 -11.66 0.68
N GLY A 153 -10.61 -12.29 -0.34
CA GLY A 153 -10.67 -11.75 -1.68
C GLY A 153 -11.55 -10.50 -1.72
N VAL A 154 -11.27 -9.63 -2.70
CA VAL A 154 -11.94 -8.33 -2.88
C VAL A 154 -13.46 -8.46 -3.07
N GLU A 155 -13.92 -9.60 -3.58
CA GLU A 155 -15.33 -9.93 -3.75
C GLU A 155 -16.12 -9.90 -2.43
N ASN A 156 -15.46 -10.07 -1.29
CA ASN A 156 -16.10 -10.01 0.03
C ASN A 156 -16.35 -8.58 0.52
N VAL A 157 -15.75 -7.56 -0.11
CA VAL A 157 -15.92 -6.15 0.27
C VAL A 157 -17.25 -5.60 -0.24
N GLY A 158 -17.60 -5.96 -1.48
CA GLY A 158 -18.75 -5.42 -2.21
C GLY A 158 -18.55 -3.96 -2.63
N SER A 159 -19.63 -3.33 -3.10
CA SER A 159 -19.62 -1.92 -3.48
C SER A 159 -19.43 -1.01 -2.27
N LEU A 160 -18.71 0.10 -2.47
CA LEU A 160 -18.52 1.13 -1.45
C LEU A 160 -19.13 2.46 -1.91
N MET A 161 -20.10 2.95 -1.15
CA MET A 161 -20.67 4.28 -1.29
C MET A 161 -20.78 4.92 0.09
N THR A 162 -19.90 5.87 0.37
CA THR A 162 -19.83 6.53 1.68
C THR A 162 -19.27 7.94 1.51
N ARG A 163 -19.22 8.69 2.61
CA ARG A 163 -18.57 10.00 2.65
C ARG A 163 -17.06 9.83 2.49
N GLY A 164 -16.50 10.44 1.45
CA GLY A 164 -15.06 10.72 1.34
C GLY A 164 -14.69 12.03 2.05
N VAL A 165 -13.47 12.11 2.56
CA VAL A 165 -12.89 13.32 3.15
C VAL A 165 -11.47 13.46 2.62
N LEU A 166 -11.17 14.58 1.97
CA LEU A 166 -9.81 14.96 1.59
C LEU A 166 -9.16 15.71 2.77
N ILE A 167 -7.98 15.28 3.18
CA ILE A 167 -7.18 15.94 4.22
C ILE A 167 -5.88 16.39 3.54
N ASP A 168 -5.73 17.70 3.36
CA ASP A 168 -4.59 18.27 2.64
C ASP A 168 -3.42 18.61 3.58
N VAL A 169 -2.57 17.61 3.83
CA VAL A 169 -1.38 17.79 4.68
C VAL A 169 -0.30 18.61 3.96
N ALA A 170 -0.21 18.54 2.63
CA ALA A 170 0.75 19.35 1.87
C ALA A 170 0.39 20.83 1.96
N GLY A 171 -0.88 21.17 1.76
CA GLY A 171 -1.45 22.49 1.99
C GLY A 171 -1.25 22.99 3.41
N LEU A 172 -1.47 22.15 4.44
CA LEU A 172 -1.16 22.48 5.84
C LEU A 172 0.31 22.91 6.03
N LYS A 173 1.25 22.26 5.33
CA LYS A 173 2.68 22.58 5.40
C LYS A 173 3.10 23.68 4.42
N GLY A 174 2.17 24.23 3.63
CA GLY A 174 2.43 25.28 2.66
C GLY A 174 3.37 24.85 1.53
N VAL A 175 3.31 23.58 1.13
CA VAL A 175 4.13 23.01 0.05
C VAL A 175 3.27 22.31 -0.99
N ASP A 176 3.73 22.29 -2.23
CA ASP A 176 3.05 21.55 -3.31
C ASP A 176 3.22 20.03 -3.16
N MET A 177 4.35 19.59 -2.60
CA MET A 177 4.67 18.18 -2.37
C MET A 177 5.51 18.02 -1.12
N LEU A 178 5.13 17.06 -0.27
CA LEU A 178 5.92 16.71 0.91
C LEU A 178 7.23 16.02 0.48
N PRO A 179 8.36 16.26 1.16
CA PRO A 179 9.59 15.51 0.93
C PRO A 179 9.37 14.00 1.12
N THR A 180 10.08 13.16 0.36
CA THR A 180 9.99 11.69 0.48
C THR A 180 10.26 11.17 1.89
N SER A 181 11.04 11.92 2.69
CA SER A 181 11.36 11.57 4.08
C SER A 181 10.30 12.01 5.10
N TYR A 182 9.29 12.79 4.70
CA TYR A 182 8.29 13.31 5.62
C TYR A 182 7.28 12.22 6.00
N ASN A 183 7.21 11.88 7.28
CA ASN A 183 6.21 10.96 7.81
C ASN A 183 4.98 11.74 8.28
N ILE A 184 3.83 11.52 7.64
CA ILE A 184 2.55 12.09 8.08
C ILE A 184 2.17 11.45 9.42
N THR A 185 1.94 12.29 10.43
CA THR A 185 1.61 11.87 11.80
C THR A 185 0.12 12.02 12.11
N PRO A 186 -0.41 11.37 13.17
CA PRO A 186 -1.77 11.65 13.65
C PRO A 186 -2.01 13.13 13.97
N ASP A 187 -1.00 13.84 14.47
CA ASP A 187 -1.10 15.26 14.78
C ASP A 187 -1.21 16.11 13.51
N ASP A 188 -0.52 15.74 12.43
CA ASP A 188 -0.70 16.39 11.12
C ASP A 188 -2.14 16.24 10.63
N LEU A 189 -2.72 15.04 10.78
CA LEU A 189 -4.11 14.80 10.40
C LEU A 189 -5.05 15.66 11.24
N GLN A 190 -4.86 15.73 12.57
CA GLN A 190 -5.69 16.55 13.46
C GLN A 190 -5.57 18.05 13.13
N GLN A 191 -4.37 18.54 12.86
CA GLN A 191 -4.13 19.94 12.49
C GLN A 191 -4.74 20.28 11.14
N ALA A 192 -4.66 19.39 10.15
CA ALA A 192 -5.27 19.61 8.84
C ALA A 192 -6.81 19.51 8.86
N PHE A 193 -7.38 18.96 9.93
CA PHE A 193 -8.83 18.89 10.17
C PHE A 193 -9.40 20.11 10.88
N ALA A 194 -8.58 20.89 11.59
CA ALA A 194 -8.98 22.03 12.41
C ALA A 194 -9.27 23.28 11.55
#